data_AF-H3C560-F1
#
_entry.id   AF-H3C560-F1
#
_cell.length_a   1.000
_cell.length_b   1.000
_cell.length_c   1.000
_cell.angle_alpha   90.00
_cell.angle_beta   90.00
_cell.angle_gamma   90.00
#
_symmetry.space_group_name_H-M   'P 1'
#
loop_
_entity.id
_entity.type
_entity.pdbx_description
1 polymer ?
#
loop_
_entity_poly.entity_id
_entity_poly.type
_entity_poly.pdbx_seq_one_letter_code
_entity_poly.pdbx_strand_id
1 'polypeptide(L)'
;QRSHWFLPRLKTAVELLQTERRYCEQLELVTTYFVKLLMAKGTLKKDIKESIFSSIEAIYSVNQSLLVNLENGFLGRGFDQFCSQLHHYSTYVDNIYTASKVLREYGSKKNHARLVLVLESTIRNFSLSTQNFKTSTILCHSRYKHFLHDLAANTSPSNPEFELVSRSATAVNDISQRIQSNARRHNNHLQLCRVQKMLKGQKTKVLAEGRWYIREGWLNVVPLKGTGAKPKMFFLFSDMLLQAKRCSTLLPTSGDKFVGQCAYPLLDCTVEKVFGHTKSQGGLISLIFPKAKLLLMSVNQENINDWYHSLSATIRSRKK
;
A
#
# COMPACT_ATOMS: atom_id res chain seq x y z
N GLN A 1 -17.89 29.72 29.92
CA GLN A 1 -16.74 28.82 29.67
C GLN A 1 -17.12 27.38 29.28
N ARG A 2 -18.13 26.75 29.91
CA ARG A 2 -18.61 25.39 29.52
C ARG A 2 -19.26 25.29 28.13
N SER A 3 -19.83 26.39 27.62
CA SER A 3 -20.53 26.46 26.33
C SER A 3 -19.62 26.38 25.09
N HIS A 4 -18.33 26.72 25.21
CA HIS A 4 -17.40 26.75 24.09
C HIS A 4 -17.07 25.34 23.55
N TRP A 5 -17.02 24.34 24.43
CA TRP A 5 -16.60 22.97 24.10
C TRP A 5 -17.75 22.00 23.85
N PHE A 6 -18.96 22.34 24.34
CA PHE A 6 -20.08 21.39 24.40
C PHE A 6 -20.80 21.19 23.06
N LEU A 7 -21.12 22.29 22.35
CA LEU A 7 -21.84 22.22 21.06
C LEU A 7 -21.03 21.55 19.94
N PRO A 8 -19.73 21.86 19.74
CA PRO A 8 -18.91 21.14 18.76
C PRO A 8 -18.79 19.65 19.08
N ARG A 9 -18.56 19.30 20.35
CA ARG A 9 -18.43 17.91 20.81
C ARG A 9 -19.69 17.08 20.57
N LEU A 10 -20.88 17.64 20.85
CA LEU A 10 -22.15 16.98 20.57
C LEU A 10 -22.37 16.76 19.07
N LYS A 11 -22.06 17.76 18.23
CA LYS A 11 -22.18 17.62 16.78
C LYS A 11 -21.29 16.50 16.24
N THR A 12 -20.02 16.46 16.68
CA THR A 12 -19.07 15.39 16.33
C THR A 12 -19.56 14.02 16.81
N ALA A 13 -20.12 13.92 18.01
CA ALA A 13 -20.65 12.68 18.56
C ALA A 13 -21.86 12.15 17.78
N VAL A 14 -22.81 13.03 17.39
CA VAL A 14 -23.97 12.65 16.58
C VAL A 14 -23.55 12.19 15.19
N GLU A 15 -22.61 12.90 14.56
CA GLU A 15 -22.09 12.51 13.25
C GLU A 15 -21.38 11.15 13.31
N LEU A 16 -20.53 10.94 14.33
CA LEU A 16 -19.88 9.67 14.59
C LEU A 16 -20.91 8.55 14.73
N LEU A 17 -21.94 8.73 15.56
CA LEU A 17 -22.98 7.71 15.79
C LEU A 17 -23.72 7.34 14.49
N GLN A 18 -24.09 8.33 13.68
CA GLN A 18 -24.74 8.07 12.38
C GLN A 18 -23.84 7.31 11.42
N THR A 19 -22.54 7.63 11.42
CA THR A 19 -21.58 6.89 10.59
C THR A 19 -21.34 5.47 11.09
N GLU A 20 -21.34 5.26 12.41
CA GLU A 20 -21.18 3.92 13.01
C GLU A 20 -22.35 3.01 12.69
N ARG A 21 -23.60 3.50 12.81
CA ARG A 21 -24.79 2.72 12.45
C ARG A 21 -24.72 2.20 11.02
N ARG A 22 -24.44 3.09 10.06
CA ARG A 22 -24.27 2.71 8.64
C ARG A 22 -23.13 1.70 8.44
N TYR A 23 -22.06 1.82 9.22
CA TYR A 23 -20.93 0.89 9.13
C TYR A 23 -21.29 -0.50 9.66
N CYS A 24 -21.98 -0.58 10.80
CA CYS A 24 -22.50 -1.83 11.35
C CYS A 24 -23.51 -2.50 10.41
N GLU A 25 -24.42 -1.75 9.79
CA GLU A 25 -25.34 -2.27 8.76
C GLU A 25 -24.58 -2.89 7.58
N GLN A 26 -23.51 -2.24 7.12
CA GLN A 26 -22.67 -2.77 6.05
C GLN A 26 -21.94 -4.05 6.47
N LEU A 27 -21.37 -4.09 7.68
CA LEU A 27 -20.71 -5.27 8.23
C LEU A 27 -21.70 -6.44 8.43
N GLU A 28 -22.93 -6.15 8.83
CA GLU A 28 -23.99 -7.13 8.95
C GLU A 28 -24.36 -7.72 7.60
N LEU A 29 -24.51 -6.87 6.57
CA LEU A 29 -24.74 -7.33 5.21
C LEU A 29 -23.60 -8.24 4.75
N VAL A 30 -22.34 -7.89 5.03
CA VAL A 30 -21.22 -8.75 4.64
C VAL A 30 -21.25 -10.09 5.38
N THR A 31 -21.46 -10.04 6.69
CA THR A 31 -21.48 -11.23 7.54
C THR A 31 -22.64 -12.14 7.16
N THR A 32 -23.83 -11.59 6.99
CA THR A 32 -25.04 -12.35 6.64
C THR A 32 -25.04 -12.82 5.19
N TYR A 33 -24.78 -11.95 4.21
CA TYR A 33 -24.82 -12.35 2.80
C TYR A 33 -23.60 -13.16 2.37
N PHE A 34 -22.39 -12.85 2.84
CA PHE A 34 -21.22 -13.57 2.34
C PHE A 34 -20.89 -14.75 3.23
N VAL A 35 -20.84 -14.57 4.55
CA VAL A 35 -20.45 -15.69 5.41
C VAL A 35 -21.52 -16.78 5.39
N LYS A 36 -22.80 -16.46 5.61
CA LYS A 36 -23.85 -17.48 5.65
C LYS A 36 -24.15 -18.09 4.27
N LEU A 37 -24.16 -17.31 3.19
CA LEU A 37 -24.41 -17.86 1.83
C LEU A 37 -23.26 -18.73 1.32
N LEU A 38 -22.01 -18.33 1.57
CA LEU A 38 -20.85 -19.11 1.15
C LEU A 38 -20.67 -20.36 2.02
N MET A 39 -21.05 -20.29 3.30
CA MET A 39 -21.17 -21.47 4.16
C MET A 39 -22.23 -22.45 3.65
N ALA A 40 -23.43 -21.95 3.29
CA ALA A 40 -24.52 -22.78 2.82
C ALA A 40 -24.22 -23.49 1.47
N LYS A 41 -23.44 -22.86 0.60
CA LYS A 41 -23.10 -23.42 -0.72
C LYS A 41 -21.83 -24.27 -0.73
N GLY A 42 -21.15 -24.48 0.40
CA GLY A 42 -19.92 -25.29 0.49
C GLY A 42 -18.80 -24.86 -0.45
N THR A 43 -18.82 -23.60 -0.91
CA THR A 43 -18.06 -23.18 -2.10
C THR A 43 -16.63 -22.76 -1.80
N LEU A 44 -16.25 -22.52 -0.54
CA LEU A 44 -14.90 -22.13 -0.13
C LEU A 44 -14.22 -23.20 0.72
N LYS A 45 -12.90 -23.32 0.55
CA LYS A 45 -12.05 -24.11 1.46
C LYS A 45 -12.10 -23.53 2.86
N LYS A 46 -12.06 -24.41 3.86
CA LYS A 46 -12.08 -24.07 5.30
C LYS A 46 -10.98 -23.07 5.67
N ASP A 47 -9.76 -23.22 5.15
CA ASP A 47 -8.63 -22.34 5.46
C ASP A 47 -8.85 -20.89 4.99
N ILE A 48 -9.40 -20.70 3.78
CA ILE A 48 -9.71 -19.36 3.24
C ILE A 48 -10.85 -18.73 4.05
N LYS A 49 -11.82 -19.58 4.45
CA LYS A 49 -12.95 -19.16 5.27
C LYS A 49 -12.47 -18.62 6.62
N GLU A 50 -11.67 -19.43 7.33
CA GLU A 50 -11.15 -19.09 8.66
C GLU A 50 -10.18 -17.92 8.61
N SER A 51 -9.41 -17.77 7.55
CA SER A 51 -8.43 -16.68 7.45
C SER A 51 -9.07 -15.31 7.19
N ILE A 52 -10.13 -15.23 6.38
CA ILE A 52 -10.73 -13.94 5.97
C ILE A 52 -11.96 -13.59 6.80
N PHE A 53 -12.90 -14.53 6.93
CA PHE A 53 -14.22 -14.22 7.46
C PHE A 53 -14.27 -14.23 8.98
N SER A 54 -13.41 -15.01 9.67
CA SER A 54 -13.36 -15.00 11.14
C SER A 54 -12.99 -13.62 11.69
N SER A 55 -12.08 -12.92 11.02
CA SER A 55 -11.68 -11.57 11.42
C SER A 55 -12.79 -10.55 11.16
N ILE A 56 -13.59 -10.73 10.10
CA ILE A 56 -14.74 -9.86 9.79
C ILE A 56 -15.86 -10.04 10.82
N GLU A 57 -16.17 -11.29 11.22
CA GLU A 57 -17.16 -11.57 12.27
C GLU A 57 -16.75 -10.96 13.62
N ALA A 58 -15.47 -11.10 13.98
CA ALA A 58 -14.93 -10.47 15.18
C ALA A 58 -15.01 -8.93 15.11
N ILE A 59 -14.61 -8.33 13.98
CA ILE A 59 -14.74 -6.89 13.73
C ILE A 59 -16.19 -6.44 13.90
N TYR A 60 -17.15 -7.16 13.32
CA TYR A 60 -18.57 -6.82 13.46
C TYR A 60 -19.03 -6.83 14.92
N SER A 61 -18.68 -7.85 15.71
CA SER A 61 -19.02 -7.92 17.13
C SER A 61 -18.43 -6.77 17.94
N VAL A 62 -17.18 -6.40 17.65
CA VAL A 62 -16.48 -5.27 18.29
C VAL A 62 -17.19 -3.95 17.97
N ASN A 63 -17.57 -3.73 16.71
CA ASN A 63 -18.26 -2.52 16.27
C ASN A 63 -19.69 -2.41 16.77
N GLN A 64 -20.42 -3.52 16.88
CA GLN A 64 -21.73 -3.52 17.55
C GLN A 64 -21.60 -3.10 19.01
N SER A 65 -20.59 -3.59 19.72
CA SER A 65 -20.32 -3.21 21.11
C SER A 65 -19.97 -1.72 21.21
N LEU A 66 -19.17 -1.19 20.28
CA LEU A 66 -18.90 0.25 20.19
C LEU A 66 -20.19 1.04 19.94
N LEU A 67 -21.02 0.63 18.99
CA LEU A 67 -22.27 1.29 18.66
C LEU A 67 -23.19 1.42 19.88
N VAL A 68 -23.38 0.33 20.63
CA VAL A 68 -24.19 0.32 21.88
C VAL A 68 -23.63 1.33 22.88
N ASN A 69 -22.31 1.40 23.06
CA ASN A 69 -21.69 2.39 23.94
C ASN A 69 -21.90 3.83 23.45
N LEU A 70 -21.81 4.07 22.14
CA LEU A 70 -22.04 5.39 21.54
C LEU A 70 -23.50 5.83 21.68
N GLU A 71 -24.47 4.92 21.51
CA GLU A 71 -25.90 5.19 21.68
C GLU A 71 -26.26 5.57 23.13
N ASN A 72 -25.55 4.97 24.09
CA ASN A 72 -25.67 5.30 25.51
C ASN A 72 -24.87 6.56 25.91
N GLY A 73 -24.18 7.22 24.96
CA GLY A 73 -23.40 8.44 25.21
C GLY A 73 -22.02 8.22 25.85
N PHE A 74 -21.56 6.98 25.99
CA PHE A 74 -20.26 6.63 26.59
C PHE A 74 -19.14 6.66 25.55
N LEU A 75 -18.75 7.85 25.10
CA LEU A 75 -17.72 8.02 24.05
C LEU A 75 -16.35 7.51 24.49
N GLY A 76 -15.81 8.00 25.61
CA GLY A 76 -14.45 7.65 26.05
C GLY A 76 -14.32 6.16 26.38
N ARG A 77 -15.25 5.63 27.18
CA ARG A 77 -15.28 4.21 27.58
C ARG A 77 -15.53 3.28 26.38
N GLY A 78 -16.43 3.66 25.47
CA GLY A 78 -16.71 2.88 24.28
C GLY A 78 -15.48 2.70 23.40
N PHE A 79 -14.73 3.79 23.17
CA PHE A 79 -13.49 3.72 22.40
C PHE A 79 -12.35 3.02 23.13
N ASP A 80 -12.24 3.12 24.46
CA ASP A 80 -11.24 2.37 25.23
C ASP A 80 -11.46 0.85 25.11
N GLN A 81 -12.71 0.40 25.28
CA GLN A 81 -13.10 -1.00 25.07
C GLN A 81 -12.87 -1.45 23.62
N PHE A 82 -13.22 -0.62 22.64
CA PHE A 82 -12.93 -0.87 21.23
C PHE A 82 -11.43 -1.03 20.99
N CYS A 83 -10.61 -0.16 21.58
CA CYS A 83 -9.15 -0.17 21.41
C CYS A 83 -8.50 -1.45 21.93
N SER A 84 -9.04 -2.05 23.00
CA SER A 84 -8.55 -3.33 23.53
C SER A 84 -8.68 -4.49 22.53
N GLN A 85 -9.58 -4.36 21.55
CA GLN A 85 -9.89 -5.39 20.56
C GLN A 85 -9.37 -5.08 19.14
N LEU A 86 -8.50 -4.06 18.99
CA LEU A 86 -7.90 -3.66 17.69
C LEU A 86 -7.00 -4.74 17.05
N HIS A 87 -6.64 -5.78 17.78
CA HIS A 87 -5.87 -6.89 17.24
C HIS A 87 -6.64 -7.67 16.15
N HIS A 88 -7.98 -7.71 16.22
CA HIS A 88 -8.82 -8.29 15.16
C HIS A 88 -8.68 -7.50 13.84
N TYR A 89 -8.66 -6.17 13.95
CA TYR A 89 -8.40 -5.28 12.82
C TYR A 89 -6.99 -5.45 12.26
N SER A 90 -5.98 -5.57 13.12
CA SER A 90 -4.59 -5.82 12.69
C SER A 90 -4.50 -7.11 11.86
N THR A 91 -5.11 -8.18 12.35
CA THR A 91 -5.14 -9.50 11.68
C THR A 91 -5.81 -9.41 10.32
N TYR A 92 -6.97 -8.74 10.24
CA TYR A 92 -7.69 -8.52 8.99
C TYR A 92 -6.85 -7.73 7.98
N VAL A 93 -6.27 -6.60 8.40
CA VAL A 93 -5.49 -5.68 7.56
C VAL A 93 -4.22 -6.33 7.01
N ASP A 94 -3.56 -7.20 7.78
CA ASP A 94 -2.38 -7.94 7.32
C ASP A 94 -2.74 -9.02 6.30
N ASN A 95 -3.90 -9.65 6.46
CA ASN A 95 -4.30 -10.75 5.61
C ASN A 95 -4.98 -10.31 4.30
N ILE A 96 -5.49 -9.09 4.21
CA ILE A 96 -6.39 -8.61 3.14
C ILE A 96 -5.86 -8.83 1.71
N TYR A 97 -4.56 -8.68 1.50
CA TYR A 97 -3.92 -8.87 0.20
C TYR A 97 -3.62 -10.33 -0.10
N THR A 98 -3.25 -11.11 0.93
CA THR A 98 -3.06 -12.56 0.83
C THR A 98 -4.39 -13.24 0.50
N ALA A 99 -5.43 -12.89 1.25
CA ALA A 99 -6.82 -13.22 1.01
C ALA A 99 -7.26 -12.96 -0.44
N SER A 100 -7.03 -11.74 -0.93
CA SER A 100 -7.37 -11.34 -2.30
C SER A 100 -6.61 -12.17 -3.35
N LYS A 101 -5.33 -12.47 -3.10
CA LYS A 101 -4.53 -13.33 -3.99
C LYS A 101 -5.10 -14.75 -4.07
N VAL A 102 -5.40 -15.35 -2.92
CA VAL A 102 -5.93 -16.73 -2.85
C VAL A 102 -7.32 -16.81 -3.49
N LEU A 103 -8.17 -15.80 -3.29
CA LEU A 103 -9.49 -15.71 -3.94
C LEU A 103 -9.35 -15.65 -5.47
N ARG A 104 -8.40 -14.87 -5.99
CA ARG A 104 -8.12 -14.79 -7.44
C ARG A 104 -7.64 -16.12 -8.02
N GLU A 105 -6.75 -16.80 -7.32
CA GLU A 105 -6.26 -18.13 -7.71
C GLU A 105 -7.39 -19.19 -7.68
N TYR A 106 -8.31 -19.08 -6.71
CA TYR A 106 -9.49 -19.93 -6.63
C TYR A 106 -10.46 -19.70 -7.79
N GLY A 107 -10.73 -18.43 -8.12
CA GLY A 107 -11.63 -18.04 -9.22
C GLY A 107 -11.13 -18.44 -10.60
N SER A 108 -9.81 -18.55 -10.79
CA SER A 108 -9.21 -18.98 -12.06
C SER A 108 -9.35 -20.49 -12.32
N LYS A 109 -9.70 -21.31 -11.32
CA LYS A 109 -9.67 -22.77 -11.41
C LYS A 109 -11.05 -23.43 -11.55
N LYS A 110 -12.17 -22.69 -11.42
CA LYS A 110 -13.55 -23.20 -11.52
C LYS A 110 -14.53 -22.12 -11.99
N ASN A 111 -15.75 -22.49 -12.38
CA ASN A 111 -16.91 -21.63 -12.76
C ASN A 111 -17.37 -20.60 -11.68
N HIS A 112 -16.55 -20.31 -10.67
CA HIS A 112 -16.83 -19.37 -9.59
C HIS A 112 -16.30 -17.95 -9.86
N ALA A 113 -15.87 -17.65 -11.09
CA ALA A 113 -15.35 -16.33 -11.47
C ALA A 113 -16.32 -15.18 -11.10
N ARG A 114 -17.63 -15.39 -11.27
CA ARG A 114 -18.66 -14.42 -10.86
C ARG A 114 -18.67 -14.18 -9.34
N LEU A 115 -18.59 -15.25 -8.54
CA LEU A 115 -18.53 -15.14 -7.08
C LEU A 115 -17.26 -14.43 -6.60
N VAL A 116 -16.12 -14.73 -7.24
CA VAL A 116 -14.84 -14.07 -6.91
C VAL A 116 -14.86 -12.59 -7.27
N LEU A 117 -15.46 -12.19 -8.40
CA LEU A 117 -15.63 -10.78 -8.75
C LEU A 117 -16.50 -10.03 -7.73
N VAL A 118 -17.60 -10.64 -7.28
CA VAL A 118 -18.47 -10.06 -6.24
C VAL A 118 -17.74 -9.99 -4.88
N LEU A 119 -16.93 -10.99 -4.55
CA LEU A 119 -16.11 -10.98 -3.33
C LEU A 119 -15.00 -9.94 -3.39
N GLU A 120 -14.28 -9.82 -4.51
CA GLU A 120 -13.25 -8.81 -4.70
C GLU A 120 -13.84 -7.40 -4.73
N SER A 121 -15.02 -7.19 -5.32
CA SER A 121 -15.69 -5.89 -5.29
C SER A 121 -16.15 -5.54 -3.88
N THR A 122 -16.68 -6.51 -3.13
CA THR A 122 -17.08 -6.31 -1.73
C THR A 122 -15.87 -6.04 -0.85
N ILE A 123 -14.82 -6.85 -0.93
CA ILE A 123 -13.57 -6.62 -0.21
C ILE A 123 -13.00 -5.27 -0.61
N ARG A 124 -12.89 -4.91 -1.89
CA ARG A 124 -12.40 -3.59 -2.33
C ARG A 124 -13.25 -2.44 -1.81
N ASN A 125 -14.58 -2.58 -1.83
CA ASN A 125 -15.51 -1.62 -1.26
C ASN A 125 -15.40 -1.52 0.27
N PHE A 126 -14.82 -2.50 0.95
CA PHE A 126 -14.43 -2.37 2.37
C PHE A 126 -12.97 -1.89 2.51
N SER A 127 -12.08 -2.32 1.62
CA SER A 127 -10.66 -2.38 1.91
C SER A 127 -9.85 -1.35 1.17
N LEU A 128 -10.31 -0.81 0.04
CA LEU A 128 -9.45 -0.07 -0.89
C LEU A 128 -10.25 0.89 -1.78
N SER A 129 -10.13 2.19 -1.52
CA SER A 129 -10.31 3.18 -2.58
C SER A 129 -9.24 4.26 -2.48
N THR A 130 -8.11 4.01 -3.13
CA THR A 130 -7.36 5.06 -3.81
C THR A 130 -7.93 5.14 -5.23
N GLN A 131 -9.02 5.89 -5.40
CA GLN A 131 -9.11 7.00 -6.37
C GLN A 131 -10.53 7.34 -6.79
N ASN A 132 -11.54 6.47 -6.63
CA ASN A 132 -12.92 6.83 -6.97
C ASN A 132 -13.89 5.89 -6.25
N PHE A 133 -14.43 6.30 -5.10
CA PHE A 133 -15.79 5.99 -4.59
C PHE A 133 -15.90 6.48 -3.13
N LYS A 134 -16.99 7.17 -2.80
CA LYS A 134 -17.22 7.91 -1.54
C LYS A 134 -17.51 7.02 -0.30
N THR A 135 -17.39 5.71 -0.36
CA THR A 135 -17.91 4.82 0.70
C THR A 135 -17.13 3.50 0.78
N SER A 136 -16.00 3.48 1.49
CA SER A 136 -15.27 2.23 1.78
C SER A 136 -14.53 2.27 3.11
N THR A 137 -14.53 1.17 3.88
CA THR A 137 -14.07 0.98 5.28
C THR A 137 -12.61 1.40 5.62
N ILE A 138 -11.73 1.70 4.66
CA ILE A 138 -10.53 2.54 4.92
C ILE A 138 -10.94 3.94 5.42
N LEU A 139 -12.05 4.48 4.92
CA LEU A 139 -12.68 5.68 5.42
C LEU A 139 -13.14 5.51 6.87
N CYS A 140 -13.44 4.31 7.38
CA CYS A 140 -13.83 4.13 8.78
C CYS A 140 -12.67 4.47 9.74
N HIS A 141 -11.45 4.00 9.47
CA HIS A 141 -10.29 4.32 10.32
C HIS A 141 -9.79 5.76 10.13
N SER A 142 -9.85 6.29 8.90
CA SER A 142 -9.57 7.72 8.67
C SER A 142 -10.63 8.61 9.34
N ARG A 143 -11.88 8.16 9.43
CA ARG A 143 -12.97 8.84 10.13
C ARG A 143 -12.81 8.75 11.64
N TYR A 144 -12.54 7.58 12.22
CA TYR A 144 -12.26 7.47 13.65
C TYR A 144 -11.05 8.31 14.04
N LYS A 145 -10.00 8.35 13.21
CA LYS A 145 -8.87 9.26 13.45
C LYS A 145 -9.33 10.72 13.50
N HIS A 146 -10.14 11.16 12.54
CA HIS A 146 -10.66 12.53 12.52
C HIS A 146 -11.60 12.82 13.71
N PHE A 147 -12.57 11.94 13.96
CA PHE A 147 -13.52 12.06 15.06
C PHE A 147 -12.82 12.03 16.42
N LEU A 148 -11.86 11.12 16.65
CA LEU A 148 -11.12 11.05 17.91
C LEU A 148 -10.18 12.24 18.09
N HIS A 149 -9.56 12.72 17.01
CA HIS A 149 -8.78 13.96 17.03
C HIS A 149 -9.67 15.17 17.39
N ASP A 150 -10.84 15.29 16.77
CA ASP A 150 -11.78 16.38 17.02
C ASP A 150 -12.42 16.27 18.41
N LEU A 151 -12.72 15.06 18.88
CA LEU A 151 -13.19 14.82 20.24
C LEU A 151 -12.12 15.16 21.27
N ALA A 152 -10.84 14.81 21.02
CA ALA A 152 -9.73 15.18 21.89
C ALA A 152 -9.52 16.70 21.92
N ALA A 153 -9.51 17.35 20.75
CA ALA A 153 -9.36 18.80 20.63
C ALA A 153 -10.50 19.57 21.30
N ASN A 154 -11.71 18.98 21.35
CA ASN A 154 -12.89 19.58 21.97
C ASN A 154 -13.19 19.06 23.39
N THR A 155 -12.26 18.34 24.02
CA THR A 155 -12.39 17.86 25.40
C THR A 155 -11.38 18.58 26.29
N SER A 156 -11.84 19.19 27.38
CA SER A 156 -10.92 19.84 28.33
C SER A 156 -9.94 18.83 28.94
N PRO A 157 -8.65 19.16 29.10
CA PRO A 157 -7.68 18.30 29.79
C PRO A 157 -8.07 17.92 31.23
N SER A 158 -8.96 18.70 31.85
CA SER A 158 -9.51 18.42 33.19
C SER A 158 -10.64 17.39 33.21
N ASN A 159 -11.11 16.95 32.03
CA ASN A 159 -12.18 15.94 31.91
C ASN A 159 -11.57 14.53 31.98
N PRO A 160 -12.13 13.61 32.80
CA PRO A 160 -11.65 12.23 32.89
C PRO A 160 -11.69 11.45 31.55
N GLU A 161 -12.52 11.88 30.59
CA GLU A 161 -12.56 11.25 29.25
C GLU A 161 -11.43 11.69 28.32
N PHE A 162 -10.69 12.76 28.65
CA PHE A 162 -9.63 13.29 27.78
C PHE A 162 -8.53 12.24 27.52
N GLU A 163 -8.04 11.58 28.58
CA GLU A 163 -7.00 10.56 28.45
C GLU A 163 -7.47 9.35 27.64
N LEU A 164 -8.71 8.90 27.85
CA LEU A 164 -9.30 7.77 27.12
C LEU A 164 -9.38 8.09 25.63
N VAL A 165 -9.95 9.25 25.27
CA VAL A 165 -10.09 9.67 23.87
C VAL A 165 -8.73 9.87 23.19
N SER A 166 -7.75 10.46 23.89
CA SER A 166 -6.40 10.69 23.37
C SER A 166 -5.63 9.39 23.12
N ARG A 167 -5.70 8.44 24.06
CA ARG A 167 -5.14 7.09 23.90
C ARG A 167 -5.80 6.35 22.74
N SER A 168 -7.12 6.42 22.63
CA SER A 168 -7.86 5.82 21.52
C SER A 168 -7.48 6.43 20.17
N ALA A 169 -7.27 7.75 20.10
CA ALA A 169 -6.82 8.43 18.88
C ALA A 169 -5.46 7.88 18.40
N THR A 170 -4.54 7.64 19.33
CA THR A 170 -3.22 7.07 19.05
C THR A 170 -3.34 5.63 18.54
N ALA A 171 -4.09 4.78 19.24
CA ALA A 171 -4.25 3.37 18.87
C ALA A 171 -4.92 3.20 17.49
N VAL A 172 -5.94 4.01 17.17
CA VAL A 172 -6.56 4.03 15.84
C VAL A 172 -5.59 4.52 14.76
N ASN A 173 -4.74 5.50 15.08
CA ASN A 173 -3.72 5.98 14.15
C ASN A 173 -2.69 4.89 13.80
N ASP A 174 -2.30 4.02 14.74
CA ASP A 174 -1.37 2.92 14.48
C ASP A 174 -1.92 1.92 13.48
N ILE A 175 -3.21 1.56 13.59
CA ILE A 175 -3.90 0.71 12.60
C ILE A 175 -3.95 1.41 11.23
N SER A 176 -4.23 2.72 11.20
CA SER A 176 -4.22 3.49 9.95
C SER A 176 -2.83 3.48 9.27
N GLN A 177 -1.76 3.64 10.04
CA GLN A 177 -0.39 3.54 9.54
C GLN A 177 -0.09 2.11 9.03
N ARG A 178 -0.56 1.08 9.72
CA ARG A 178 -0.43 -0.32 9.29
C ARG A 178 -1.13 -0.57 7.95
N ILE A 179 -2.37 -0.09 7.77
CA ILE A 179 -3.11 -0.17 6.50
C ILE A 179 -2.30 0.49 5.37
N GLN A 180 -1.81 1.71 5.59
CA GLN A 180 -1.03 2.44 4.60
C GLN A 180 0.28 1.71 4.24
N SER A 181 0.97 1.15 5.25
CA SER A 181 2.18 0.35 5.06
C SER A 181 1.90 -0.90 4.23
N ASN A 182 0.83 -1.64 4.54
CA ASN A 182 0.44 -2.84 3.80
C ASN A 182 0.05 -2.49 2.35
N ALA A 183 -0.67 -1.39 2.14
CA ALA A 183 -1.01 -0.91 0.80
C ALA A 183 0.23 -0.55 -0.03
N ARG A 184 1.21 0.14 0.58
CA ARG A 184 2.49 0.45 -0.08
C ARG A 184 3.26 -0.82 -0.44
N ARG A 185 3.34 -1.79 0.48
CA ARG A 185 3.98 -3.10 0.25
C ARG A 185 3.29 -3.88 -0.87
N HIS A 186 1.96 -3.89 -0.90
CA HIS A 186 1.20 -4.55 -1.96
C HIS A 186 1.41 -3.90 -3.32
N ASN A 187 1.31 -2.56 -3.41
CA ASN A 187 1.58 -1.84 -4.66
C ASN A 187 3.01 -2.10 -5.16
N ASN A 188 3.99 -2.10 -4.25
CA ASN A 188 5.35 -2.48 -4.56
C ASN A 188 5.44 -3.91 -5.13
N HIS A 189 4.80 -4.89 -4.48
CA HIS A 189 4.74 -6.26 -4.98
C HIS A 189 4.16 -6.36 -6.39
N LEU A 190 3.09 -5.60 -6.69
CA LEU A 190 2.51 -5.53 -8.05
C LEU A 190 3.50 -4.96 -9.06
N GLN A 191 4.27 -3.93 -8.71
CA GLN A 191 5.32 -3.37 -9.57
C GLN A 191 6.44 -4.39 -9.83
N LEU A 192 6.92 -5.08 -8.80
CA LEU A 192 7.92 -6.14 -8.97
C LEU A 192 7.41 -7.27 -9.88
N CYS A 193 6.14 -7.68 -9.70
CA CYS A 193 5.50 -8.66 -10.58
C CYS A 193 5.40 -8.17 -12.02
N ARG A 194 5.05 -6.90 -12.25
CA ARG A 194 5.00 -6.28 -13.58
C ARG A 194 6.36 -6.36 -14.26
N VAL A 195 7.42 -5.89 -13.58
CA VAL A 195 8.77 -5.92 -14.12
C VAL A 195 9.24 -7.36 -14.37
N GLN A 196 8.96 -8.30 -13.45
CA GLN A 196 9.28 -9.72 -13.63
C GLN A 196 8.61 -10.32 -14.88
N LYS A 197 7.36 -9.93 -15.21
CA LYS A 197 6.66 -10.37 -16.43
C LYS A 197 7.22 -9.74 -17.71
N MET A 198 7.85 -8.57 -17.61
CA MET A 198 8.51 -7.91 -18.74
C MET A 198 9.87 -8.55 -19.05
N LEU A 199 10.54 -9.12 -18.04
CA LEU A 199 11.83 -9.79 -18.19
C LEU A 199 11.67 -11.21 -18.74
N LYS A 200 12.47 -11.54 -19.75
CA LYS A 200 12.66 -12.90 -20.30
C LYS A 200 13.90 -13.54 -19.67
N GLY A 201 13.82 -14.85 -19.48
CA GLY A 201 14.92 -15.69 -18.99
C GLY A 201 14.91 -15.91 -17.48
N GLN A 202 15.27 -17.12 -17.07
CA GLN A 202 15.17 -17.56 -15.66
C GLN A 202 16.27 -16.98 -14.75
N LYS A 203 17.33 -16.41 -15.34
CA LYS A 203 18.50 -15.89 -14.62
C LYS A 203 18.25 -14.55 -13.92
N THR A 204 17.29 -13.74 -14.38
CA THR A 204 17.02 -12.41 -13.78
C THR A 204 15.76 -12.46 -12.94
N LYS A 205 15.92 -12.68 -11.62
CA LYS A 205 14.83 -12.67 -10.65
C LYS A 205 14.76 -11.32 -9.93
N VAL A 206 13.68 -10.58 -10.20
CA VAL A 206 13.39 -9.30 -9.56
C VAL A 206 12.53 -9.47 -8.31
N LEU A 207 11.73 -10.53 -8.23
CA LEU A 207 10.97 -10.86 -7.02
C LEU A 207 11.91 -11.33 -5.91
N ALA A 208 12.16 -10.46 -4.93
CA ALA A 208 12.95 -10.74 -3.74
C ALA A 208 12.31 -10.06 -2.52
N GLU A 209 12.51 -10.66 -1.35
CA GLU A 209 12.05 -10.10 -0.08
C GLU A 209 12.79 -8.79 0.24
N GLY A 210 12.09 -7.81 0.82
CA GLY A 210 12.67 -6.50 1.17
C GLY A 210 13.01 -5.57 0.00
N ARG A 211 12.85 -6.02 -1.26
CA ARG A 211 13.12 -5.20 -2.45
C ARG A 211 11.98 -4.23 -2.74
N TRP A 212 12.32 -2.97 -3.04
CA TRP A 212 11.35 -1.95 -3.46
C TRP A 212 11.62 -1.47 -4.87
N TYR A 213 10.60 -1.39 -5.71
CA TYR A 213 10.63 -0.72 -7.01
C TYR A 213 10.63 0.80 -6.82
N ILE A 214 11.52 1.49 -7.51
CA ILE A 214 11.71 2.95 -7.37
C ILE A 214 11.40 3.66 -8.69
N ARG A 215 12.05 3.27 -9.79
CA ARG A 215 11.92 3.93 -11.08
C ARG A 215 12.34 3.01 -12.22
N GLU A 216 11.85 3.29 -13.42
CA GLU A 216 12.35 2.70 -14.65
C GLU A 216 12.47 3.74 -15.77
N GLY A 217 13.24 3.44 -16.80
CA GLY A 217 13.43 4.36 -17.92
C GLY A 217 14.67 4.09 -18.76
N TRP A 218 14.72 4.77 -19.89
CA TRP A 218 15.79 4.66 -20.86
C TRP A 218 16.92 5.64 -20.56
N LEU A 219 18.15 5.13 -20.54
CA LEU A 219 19.38 5.91 -20.43
C LEU A 219 20.40 5.41 -21.45
N ASN A 220 21.27 6.30 -21.91
CA ASN A 220 22.37 5.97 -22.79
C ASN A 220 23.59 5.60 -21.96
N VAL A 221 24.05 4.36 -22.11
CA VAL A 221 25.31 3.92 -21.49
C VAL A 221 26.46 4.40 -22.36
N VAL A 222 27.40 5.13 -21.75
CA VAL A 222 28.62 5.59 -22.40
C VAL A 222 29.72 4.54 -22.17
N PRO A 223 30.19 3.84 -23.22
CA PRO A 223 31.29 2.89 -23.09
C PRO A 223 32.60 3.60 -22.71
N LEU A 224 33.45 2.91 -21.92
CA LEU A 224 34.79 3.41 -21.59
C LEU A 224 35.73 3.47 -22.80
N LYS A 225 35.44 2.70 -23.86
CA LYS A 225 36.26 2.60 -25.09
C LYS A 225 35.42 2.99 -26.31
N GLY A 226 35.47 4.27 -26.69
CA GLY A 226 35.24 4.86 -28.03
C GLY A 226 33.98 4.52 -28.84
N THR A 227 33.15 3.59 -28.40
CA THR A 227 31.91 3.23 -29.09
C THR A 227 30.83 4.21 -28.67
N GLY A 228 29.99 4.64 -29.63
CA GLY A 228 28.90 5.57 -29.37
C GLY A 228 27.97 5.11 -28.24
N ALA A 229 27.32 6.08 -27.58
CA ALA A 229 26.44 5.80 -26.45
C ALA A 229 25.26 4.90 -26.86
N LYS A 230 25.00 3.85 -26.08
CA LYS A 230 23.97 2.84 -26.43
C LYS A 230 22.76 2.98 -25.52
N PRO A 231 21.54 3.13 -26.06
CA PRO A 231 20.33 3.18 -25.25
C PRO A 231 20.08 1.83 -24.57
N LYS A 232 19.80 1.87 -23.28
CA LYS A 232 19.48 0.73 -22.43
C LYS A 232 18.31 1.07 -21.51
N MET A 233 17.51 0.05 -21.21
CA MET A 233 16.44 0.17 -20.24
C MET A 233 17.02 -0.12 -18.86
N PHE A 234 16.67 0.71 -17.88
CA PHE A 234 17.07 0.53 -16.50
C PHE A 234 15.86 0.38 -15.59
N PHE A 235 15.97 -0.53 -14.62
CA PHE A 235 15.02 -0.66 -13.52
C PHE A 235 15.79 -0.44 -12.21
N LEU A 236 15.41 0.60 -11.47
CA LEU A 236 15.99 0.94 -10.18
C LEU A 236 15.15 0.32 -9.06
N PHE A 237 15.82 -0.48 -8.25
CA PHE A 237 15.29 -1.05 -7.03
C PHE A 237 16.05 -0.53 -5.81
N SER A 238 15.52 -0.76 -4.61
CA SER A 238 16.14 -0.31 -3.37
C SER A 238 17.53 -0.89 -3.12
N ASP A 239 17.82 -2.10 -3.60
CA ASP A 239 19.09 -2.82 -3.43
C ASP A 239 19.98 -2.84 -4.68
N MET A 240 19.40 -2.67 -5.87
CA MET A 240 20.12 -2.86 -7.14
C MET A 240 19.60 -1.99 -8.27
N LEU A 241 20.48 -1.69 -9.22
CA LEU A 241 20.13 -1.14 -10.53
C LEU A 241 20.26 -2.24 -11.59
N LEU A 242 19.15 -2.60 -12.23
CA LEU A 242 19.11 -3.62 -13.28
C LEU A 242 19.19 -2.96 -14.66
N GLN A 243 20.23 -3.29 -15.43
CA GLN A 243 20.35 -2.96 -16.84
C GLN A 243 19.73 -4.06 -17.70
N ALA A 244 18.87 -3.65 -18.63
CA ALA A 244 18.15 -4.54 -19.51
C ALA A 244 18.24 -4.10 -20.99
N LYS A 245 18.15 -5.08 -21.89
CA LYS A 245 18.07 -4.87 -23.34
C LYS A 245 16.70 -5.31 -23.84
N ARG A 246 16.05 -4.50 -24.68
CA ARG A 246 14.80 -4.88 -25.34
C ARG A 246 15.02 -6.10 -26.24
N CYS A 247 14.14 -7.08 -26.16
CA CYS A 247 14.06 -8.16 -27.14
C CYS A 247 13.52 -7.59 -28.44
N SER A 248 14.20 -7.81 -29.55
CA SER A 248 13.56 -7.75 -30.85
C SER A 248 12.69 -8.99 -30.99
N THR A 249 11.37 -8.83 -30.94
CA THR A 249 10.42 -9.92 -31.24
C THR A 249 9.77 -9.62 -32.59
N LEU A 250 9.74 -10.61 -33.47
CA LEU A 250 9.12 -10.54 -34.80
C LEU A 250 7.58 -10.50 -34.77
N LEU A 251 6.97 -10.62 -33.58
CA LEU A 251 5.52 -10.66 -33.38
C LEU A 251 5.04 -9.40 -32.64
N PRO A 252 4.09 -8.63 -33.18
CA PRO A 252 3.60 -7.37 -32.60
C PRO A 252 2.67 -7.54 -31.38
N THR A 253 2.31 -8.77 -31.01
CA THR A 253 1.19 -9.03 -30.07
C THR A 253 1.57 -9.15 -28.59
N SER A 254 2.86 -9.10 -28.22
CA SER A 254 3.27 -9.11 -26.81
C SER A 254 4.04 -7.85 -26.48
N GLY A 255 3.55 -7.04 -25.53
CA GLY A 255 4.18 -5.77 -25.11
C GLY A 255 5.66 -5.91 -24.73
N ASP A 256 6.35 -4.77 -24.57
CA ASP A 256 7.80 -4.69 -24.47
C ASP A 256 8.43 -5.74 -23.54
N LYS A 257 9.18 -6.68 -24.15
CA LYS A 257 9.95 -7.70 -23.46
C LYS A 257 11.41 -7.32 -23.39
N PHE A 258 12.04 -7.61 -22.26
CA PHE A 258 13.43 -7.26 -21.97
C PHE A 258 14.23 -8.48 -21.52
N VAL A 259 15.53 -8.49 -21.78
CA VAL A 259 16.47 -9.46 -21.18
C VAL A 259 17.37 -8.69 -20.21
N GLY A 260 17.43 -9.14 -18.96
CA GLY A 260 18.37 -8.62 -17.97
C GLY A 260 19.81 -8.91 -18.42
N GLN A 261 20.65 -7.88 -18.45
CA GLN A 261 22.05 -8.01 -18.85
C GLN A 261 22.98 -8.00 -17.64
N CYS A 262 22.85 -6.97 -16.81
CA CYS A 262 23.71 -6.77 -15.64
C CYS A 262 22.85 -6.22 -14.49
N ALA A 263 23.03 -6.77 -13.30
CA ALA A 263 22.47 -6.22 -12.07
C ALA A 263 23.62 -5.62 -11.25
N TYR A 264 23.53 -4.33 -10.95
CA TYR A 264 24.54 -3.60 -10.18
C TYR A 264 24.01 -3.43 -8.74
N PRO A 265 24.59 -4.11 -7.75
CA PRO A 265 24.25 -3.87 -6.34
C PRO A 265 24.56 -2.42 -5.98
N LEU A 266 23.66 -1.76 -5.26
CA LEU A 266 23.83 -0.37 -4.83
C LEU A 266 24.56 -0.26 -3.48
N LEU A 267 24.85 -1.39 -2.84
CA LEU A 267 25.73 -1.44 -1.67
C LEU A 267 27.12 -0.92 -2.08
N ASP A 268 27.64 0.04 -1.33
CA ASP A 268 28.91 0.72 -1.59
C ASP A 268 29.03 1.44 -2.95
N CYS A 269 27.89 1.73 -3.60
CA CYS A 269 27.86 2.56 -4.79
C CYS A 269 27.96 4.04 -4.41
N THR A 270 28.71 4.83 -5.20
CA THR A 270 28.59 6.29 -5.20
C THR A 270 28.01 6.78 -6.52
N VAL A 271 27.25 7.87 -6.46
CA VAL A 271 26.69 8.53 -7.65
C VAL A 271 27.20 9.95 -7.69
N GLU A 272 27.77 10.33 -8.83
CA GLU A 272 28.31 11.66 -9.07
C GLU A 272 27.72 12.22 -10.35
N LYS A 273 27.39 13.51 -10.32
CA LYS A 273 26.96 14.23 -11.51
C LYS A 273 28.19 14.79 -12.21
N VAL A 274 28.49 14.30 -13.40
CA VAL A 274 29.70 14.70 -14.15
C VAL A 274 29.45 16.02 -14.88
N PHE A 275 28.32 16.15 -15.58
CA PHE A 275 27.87 17.42 -16.16
C PHE A 275 26.34 17.48 -16.28
N GLY A 276 25.82 18.67 -16.60
CA GLY A 276 24.38 18.97 -16.56
C GLY A 276 23.98 19.68 -15.27
N HIS A 277 24.88 20.45 -14.65
CA HIS A 277 24.56 21.28 -13.47
C HIS A 277 23.68 22.50 -13.81
N THR A 278 23.62 22.89 -15.09
CA THR A 278 22.89 24.05 -15.63
C THR A 278 21.81 23.61 -16.64
N LYS A 279 21.02 24.55 -17.21
CA LYS A 279 19.97 24.30 -18.24
C LYS A 279 20.56 23.86 -19.60
N SER A 280 21.47 22.88 -19.61
CA SER A 280 22.04 22.30 -20.83
C SER A 280 21.09 21.29 -21.48
N GLN A 281 21.34 20.94 -22.74
CA GLN A 281 20.67 19.82 -23.42
C GLN A 281 21.20 18.49 -22.88
N GLY A 282 20.67 18.06 -21.74
CA GLY A 282 20.97 16.78 -21.11
C GLY A 282 22.11 16.82 -20.10
N GLY A 283 22.46 15.63 -19.59
CA GLY A 283 23.47 15.46 -18.56
C GLY A 283 24.03 14.05 -18.48
N LEU A 284 25.09 13.92 -17.68
CA LEU A 284 25.83 12.68 -17.47
C LEU A 284 26.01 12.43 -15.98
N ILE A 285 25.67 11.22 -15.54
CA ILE A 285 25.93 10.72 -14.20
C ILE A 285 26.91 9.55 -14.24
N SER A 286 27.77 9.49 -13.24
CA SER A 286 28.74 8.44 -13.03
C SER A 286 28.36 7.64 -11.79
N LEU A 287 28.12 6.34 -11.97
CA LEU A 287 27.95 5.38 -10.90
C LEU A 287 29.26 4.62 -10.71
N ILE A 288 29.83 4.74 -9.51
CA ILE A 288 31.10 4.10 -9.16
C ILE A 288 30.78 2.98 -8.18
N PHE A 289 31.10 1.75 -8.60
CA PHE A 289 31.00 0.53 -7.81
C PHE A 289 32.42 0.06 -7.46
N PRO A 290 32.61 -0.80 -6.43
CA PRO A 290 33.93 -1.26 -6.03
C PRO A 290 34.79 -1.88 -7.14
N LYS A 291 34.16 -2.47 -8.16
CA LYS A 291 34.85 -3.16 -9.28
C LYS A 291 34.45 -2.65 -10.66
N ALA A 292 33.64 -1.60 -10.75
CA ALA A 292 33.10 -1.13 -12.03
C ALA A 292 32.72 0.35 -12.00
N LYS A 293 32.80 1.01 -13.15
CA LYS A 293 32.27 2.36 -13.35
C LYS A 293 31.25 2.33 -14.48
N LEU A 294 30.08 2.90 -14.23
CA LEU A 294 28.99 2.99 -15.20
C LEU A 294 28.65 4.45 -15.46
N LEU A 295 28.80 4.88 -16.72
CA LEU A 295 28.48 6.23 -17.16
C LEU A 295 27.13 6.22 -17.87
N LEU A 296 26.17 6.99 -17.34
CA LEU A 296 24.80 7.06 -17.83
C LEU A 296 24.45 8.48 -18.26
N MET A 297 23.95 8.61 -19.48
CA MET A 297 23.61 9.89 -20.11
C MET A 297 22.14 9.92 -20.50
N SER A 298 21.53 11.10 -20.44
CA SER A 298 20.24 11.39 -21.06
C SER A 298 20.28 12.76 -21.72
N VAL A 299 19.70 12.87 -22.91
CA VAL A 299 19.54 14.15 -23.63
C VAL A 299 18.46 15.04 -23.01
N ASN A 300 17.56 14.46 -22.22
CA ASN A 300 16.59 15.19 -21.42
C ASN A 300 17.18 15.49 -20.03
N GLN A 301 17.24 16.78 -19.72
CA GLN A 301 17.80 17.33 -18.48
C GLN A 301 16.94 17.02 -17.24
N GLU A 302 15.62 17.08 -17.35
CA GLU A 302 14.72 16.72 -16.24
C GLU A 302 14.86 15.23 -15.92
N ASN A 303 14.85 14.38 -16.96
CA ASN A 303 15.01 12.94 -16.81
C ASN A 303 16.33 12.58 -16.09
N ILE A 304 17.47 13.17 -16.48
CA ILE A 304 18.75 12.84 -15.83
C ILE A 304 18.81 13.33 -14.38
N ASN A 305 18.20 14.48 -14.06
CA ASN A 305 18.13 15.00 -12.71
C ASN A 305 17.28 14.12 -11.80
N ASP A 306 16.13 13.71 -12.31
CA ASP A 306 15.23 12.76 -11.66
C ASP A 306 15.92 11.42 -11.34
N TRP A 307 16.69 10.90 -12.30
CA TRP A 307 17.51 9.70 -12.10
C TRP A 307 18.57 9.91 -11.03
N TYR A 308 19.29 11.04 -11.08
CA TYR A 308 20.30 11.39 -10.08
C TYR A 308 19.70 11.47 -8.68
N HIS A 309 18.56 12.15 -8.50
CA HIS A 309 17.87 12.26 -7.22
C HIS A 309 17.40 10.88 -6.72
N SER A 310 16.82 10.06 -7.59
CA SER A 310 16.35 8.72 -7.24
C SER A 310 17.50 7.82 -6.81
N LEU A 311 18.60 7.80 -7.56
CA LEU A 311 19.82 7.03 -7.24
C LEU A 311 20.46 7.50 -5.94
N SER A 312 20.62 8.82 -5.76
CA SER A 312 21.20 9.42 -4.56
C SER A 312 20.39 9.09 -3.31
N ALA A 313 19.05 9.22 -3.39
CA ALA A 313 18.16 8.89 -2.28
C ALA A 313 18.24 7.40 -1.92
N THR A 314 18.26 6.52 -2.93
CA THR A 314 18.35 5.07 -2.75
C THR A 314 19.67 4.67 -2.08
N ILE A 315 20.79 5.14 -2.61
CA ILE A 315 22.13 4.87 -2.07
C ILE A 315 22.24 5.39 -0.63
N ARG A 316 21.73 6.60 -0.34
CA ARG A 316 21.76 7.17 1.02
C ARG A 316 20.93 6.33 2.00
N SER A 317 19.76 5.83 1.57
CA SER A 317 18.91 5.00 2.41
C SER A 317 19.52 3.65 2.78
N ARG A 318 20.55 3.19 2.04
CA ARG A 318 21.26 1.93 2.30
C ARG A 318 22.46 2.05 3.23
N LYS A 319 22.93 3.28 3.47
CA LYS A 319 24.04 3.55 4.41
C LYS A 319 23.55 3.78 5.84
N LYS A 320 22.24 3.87 6.05
CA LYS A 320 21.58 3.96 7.36
C LYS A 320 21.10 2.57 7.78
#